data_AF-A0A3P8PYD9-F1
#
_entry.id   AF-A0A3P8PYD9-F1
#
_cell.length_a   1.000
_cell.length_b   1.000
_cell.length_c   1.000
_cell.angle_alpha   90.00
_cell.angle_beta   90.00
_cell.angle_gamma   90.00
#
_symmetry.space_group_name_H-M   'P 1'
#
loop_
_entity.id
_entity.type
_entity.pdbx_description
1 polymer ?
#
loop_
_entity_poly.entity_id
_entity_poly.type
_entity_poly.pdbx_seq_one_letter_code
_entity_poly.pdbx_strand_id
1 'polypeptide(L)'
;MKIFCRTDQQSICYLCLMDEHKGHETVPVAAERTEKQKELEVRRLNIQQRIQEREKDVKLLQQEVEAINGSADKAVEDSEKMFTELIRLLQKRSSDVKQQVRSQQETEVSR
;
A
#
# COMPACT_ATOMS: atom_id res chain seq x y z
N MET A 1 40.48 27.24 22.70
CA MET A 1 40.25 25.92 22.06
C MET A 1 38.84 25.46 22.39
N LYS A 2 38.01 25.07 21.41
CA LYS A 2 36.66 24.53 21.66
C LYS A 2 36.72 23.00 21.58
N ILE A 3 36.24 22.32 22.62
CA ILE A 3 36.36 20.88 22.80
C ILE A 3 34.95 20.29 22.86
N PHE A 4 34.75 19.12 22.26
CA PHE A 4 33.51 18.37 22.35
C PHE A 4 33.74 17.16 23.23
N CYS A 5 32.91 16.97 24.25
CA CYS A 5 32.89 15.76 25.06
C CYS A 5 31.90 14.78 24.44
N ARG A 6 32.38 13.61 24.01
CA ARG A 6 31.55 12.55 23.41
C ARG A 6 30.74 11.79 24.45
N THR A 7 31.31 11.61 25.64
CA THR A 7 30.62 10.98 26.77
C THR A 7 29.34 11.74 27.11
N ASP A 8 29.42 13.07 27.18
CA ASP A 8 28.28 13.92 27.55
C ASP A 8 27.58 14.60 26.36
N GLN A 9 28.04 14.34 25.13
CA GLN A 9 27.49 14.86 23.88
C GLN A 9 27.34 16.41 23.83
N GLN A 10 28.28 17.15 24.41
CA GLN A 10 28.21 18.61 24.46
C GLN A 10 29.56 19.30 24.20
N SER A 11 29.49 20.57 23.76
CA SER A 11 30.67 21.41 23.62
C SER A 11 31.06 22.02 24.97
N ILE A 12 32.31 21.85 25.36
CA ILE A 12 32.85 22.29 26.64
C ILE A 12 34.02 23.27 26.44
N CYS A 13 34.29 24.07 27.47
CA CYS A 13 35.48 24.91 27.52
C CYS A 13 36.69 24.13 28.06
N TYR A 14 37.88 24.72 27.99
CA TYR A 14 39.11 24.07 28.45
C TYR A 14 39.13 23.85 29.98
N LEU A 15 38.54 24.75 30.77
CA LEU A 15 38.47 24.59 32.23
C LEU A 15 37.60 23.37 32.61
N CYS A 16 36.43 23.23 31.97
CA CYS A 16 35.54 22.09 32.15
C CYS A 16 36.22 20.76 31.79
N LEU A 17 37.09 20.72 30.78
CA LEU A 17 37.88 19.51 30.45
C LEU A 17 38.79 19.08 31.61
N MET A 18 39.38 20.04 32.33
CA MET A 18 40.37 19.76 33.37
C MET A 18 39.73 19.40 34.72
N ASP A 19 38.46 19.72 34.90
CA ASP A 19 37.70 19.49 36.13
C ASP A 19 36.55 18.49 35.89
N GLU A 20 35.34 18.99 35.63
CA GLU A 20 34.10 18.19 35.50
C GLU A 20 34.16 17.06 34.47
N HIS A 21 34.86 17.25 33.35
CA HIS A 21 34.95 16.27 32.26
C HIS A 21 36.30 15.55 32.22
N LYS A 22 37.04 15.54 33.34
CA LYS A 22 38.35 14.89 33.41
C LYS A 22 38.21 13.38 33.21
N GLY A 23 38.91 12.85 32.21
CA GLY A 23 38.88 11.43 31.86
C GLY A 23 37.73 11.03 30.92
N HIS A 24 36.87 11.96 30.52
CA HIS A 24 35.87 11.72 29.48
C HIS A 24 36.52 11.69 28.10
N GLU A 25 35.87 11.01 27.15
CA GLU A 25 36.31 11.02 25.76
C GLU A 25 36.04 12.40 25.17
N THR A 26 37.10 13.11 24.80
CA THR A 26 36.99 14.47 24.25
C THR A 26 37.79 14.61 22.97
N VAL A 27 37.25 15.42 22.05
CA VAL A 27 37.85 15.69 20.74
C VAL A 27 37.71 17.17 20.39
N PRO A 28 38.51 17.72 19.45
CA PRO A 28 38.26 19.06 18.92
C PRO A 28 36.89 19.14 18.26
N VAL A 29 36.13 20.21 18.50
CA VAL A 29 34.79 20.40 17.90
C VAL A 29 34.80 20.27 16.38
N ALA A 30 35.87 20.73 15.71
CA ALA A 30 36.00 20.62 14.26
C ALA A 30 36.09 19.17 13.77
N ALA A 31 36.78 18.30 14.52
CA ALA A 31 36.88 16.88 14.19
C ALA A 31 35.53 16.19 14.36
N GLU A 32 34.86 16.39 15.51
CA GLU A 32 33.53 15.84 15.76
C GLU A 32 32.52 16.29 14.70
N ARG A 33 32.53 17.58 14.35
CA ARG A 33 31.64 18.12 13.32
C ARG A 33 31.85 17.42 11.98
N THR A 34 33.11 17.17 11.60
CA THR A 34 33.44 16.50 10.34
C THR A 34 32.93 15.06 10.32
N GLU A 35 33.04 14.34 11.43
CA GLU A 35 32.53 12.98 11.56
C GLU A 35 31.00 12.94 11.52
N LYS A 36 30.32 13.75 12.35
CA LYS A 36 28.85 13.85 12.33
C LYS A 36 28.29 14.28 10.98
N GLN A 37 28.99 15.18 10.27
CA GLN A 37 28.59 15.60 8.93
C GLN A 37 28.63 14.44 7.93
N LYS A 38 29.67 13.60 7.95
CA LYS A 38 29.76 12.40 7.09
C LYS A 38 28.65 11.41 7.41
N GLU A 39 28.37 11.16 8.69
CA GLU A 39 27.26 10.28 9.08
C GLU A 39 25.91 10.81 8.58
N LEU A 40 25.66 12.12 8.71
CA LEU A 40 24.44 12.75 8.24
C LEU A 40 24.29 12.65 6.71
N GLU A 41 25.38 12.78 5.96
CA GLU A 41 25.37 12.60 4.50
C GLU A 41 24.98 11.18 4.10
N VAL A 42 25.56 10.16 4.75
CA VAL A 42 25.18 8.75 4.52
C VAL A 42 23.72 8.50 4.87
N ARG A 43 23.26 9.00 6.03
CA ARG A 43 21.85 8.87 6.44
C ARG A 43 20.91 9.55 5.46
N ARG A 44 21.28 10.74 4.96
CA ARG A 44 20.48 11.48 3.98
C ARG A 44 20.32 10.69 2.68
N LEU A 45 21.41 10.11 2.16
CA LEU A 45 21.37 9.27 0.97
C LEU A 45 20.48 8.02 1.18
N ASN A 46 20.60 7.35 2.33
CA ASN A 46 19.77 6.19 2.65
C ASN A 46 18.27 6.57 2.72
N ILE A 47 17.93 7.68 3.36
CA ILE A 47 16.55 8.17 3.43
C ILE A 47 16.02 8.49 2.04
N GLN A 48 16.80 9.17 1.21
CA GLN A 48 16.41 9.49 -0.17
C GLN A 48 16.16 8.23 -1.01
N GLN A 49 17.02 7.22 -0.90
CA GLN A 49 16.83 5.94 -1.57
C GLN A 49 15.54 5.26 -1.11
N ARG A 50 15.30 5.19 0.21
CA ARG A 50 14.08 4.58 0.76
C ARG A 50 12.81 5.31 0.32
N ILE A 51 12.85 6.65 0.23
CA ILE A 51 11.72 7.44 -0.30
C ILE A 51 11.43 7.03 -1.75
N GLN A 52 12.47 6.97 -2.60
CA GLN A 52 12.29 6.58 -4.01
C GLN A 52 11.77 5.15 -4.17
N GLU A 53 12.22 4.22 -3.34
CA GLU A 53 11.69 2.85 -3.32
C GLU A 53 10.21 2.84 -2.91
N ARG A 54 9.84 3.58 -1.85
CA ARG A 54 8.44 3.68 -1.42
C ARG A 54 7.53 4.36 -2.43
N GLU A 55 8.02 5.37 -3.15
CA GLU A 55 7.28 5.99 -4.25
C GLU A 55 7.00 4.99 -5.39
N LYS A 56 7.93 4.06 -5.66
CA LYS A 56 7.70 2.98 -6.62
C LYS A 56 6.67 1.97 -6.09
N ASP A 57 6.79 1.56 -4.83
CA ASP A 57 5.83 0.66 -4.18
C ASP A 57 4.41 1.22 -4.26
N VAL A 58 4.23 2.51 -3.95
CA VAL A 58 2.92 3.17 -4.01
C VAL A 58 2.32 3.14 -5.41
N LYS A 59 3.13 3.37 -6.46
CA LYS A 59 2.66 3.29 -7.85
C LYS A 59 2.24 1.88 -8.24
N LEU A 60 2.99 0.87 -7.81
CA LEU A 60 2.62 -0.53 -8.05
C LEU A 60 1.32 -0.91 -7.35
N LEU A 61 1.16 -0.51 -6.08
CA LEU A 61 -0.07 -0.76 -5.33
C LEU A 61 -1.29 -0.05 -5.95
N GLN A 62 -1.11 1.15 -6.51
CA GLN A 62 -2.19 1.83 -7.24
C GLN A 62 -2.64 1.04 -8.46
N GLN A 63 -1.70 0.51 -9.25
CA GLN A 63 -2.01 -0.34 -10.41
C GLN A 63 -2.71 -1.64 -9.99
N GLU A 64 -2.30 -2.23 -8.88
CA GLU A 64 -2.92 -3.45 -8.35
C GLU A 64 -4.38 -3.19 -7.91
N VAL A 65 -4.64 -2.07 -7.24
CA VAL A 65 -6.00 -1.67 -6.85
C VAL A 65 -6.88 -1.45 -8.08
N GLU A 66 -6.38 -0.77 -9.11
CA GLU A 66 -7.10 -0.59 -10.38
C GLU A 66 -7.43 -1.93 -11.04
N ALA A 67 -6.47 -2.87 -11.06
CA ALA A 67 -6.67 -4.20 -11.62
C ALA A 67 -7.70 -5.04 -10.84
N ILE A 68 -7.70 -4.94 -9.51
CA ILE A 68 -8.68 -5.60 -8.64
C ILE A 68 -10.08 -5.04 -8.91
N ASN A 69 -10.23 -3.71 -8.94
CA ASN A 69 -11.52 -3.07 -9.20
C ASN A 69 -12.05 -3.46 -10.58
N GLY A 70 -11.21 -3.37 -11.63
CA GLY A 70 -11.61 -3.77 -12.98
C GLY A 70 -12.01 -5.25 -13.08
N SER A 71 -11.33 -6.12 -12.33
CA SER A 71 -11.66 -7.54 -12.27
C SER A 71 -12.97 -7.82 -11.53
N ALA A 72 -13.24 -7.08 -10.43
CA ALA A 72 -14.49 -7.16 -9.69
C ALA A 72 -15.68 -6.69 -10.54
N ASP A 73 -15.56 -5.53 -11.19
CA ASP A 73 -16.59 -4.97 -12.07
C ASP A 73 -16.91 -5.95 -13.21
N LYS A 74 -15.89 -6.53 -13.84
CA LYS A 74 -16.07 -7.53 -14.89
C LYS A 74 -16.78 -8.79 -14.38
N ALA A 75 -16.41 -9.29 -13.21
CA ALA A 75 -17.06 -10.46 -12.63
C ALA A 75 -18.55 -10.20 -12.33
N VAL A 76 -18.90 -8.99 -11.91
CA VAL A 76 -20.30 -8.56 -11.73
C VAL A 76 -21.02 -8.52 -13.08
N GLU A 77 -20.46 -7.85 -14.08
CA GLU A 77 -21.04 -7.75 -15.44
C GLU A 77 -21.30 -9.13 -16.05
N ASP A 78 -20.30 -10.02 -15.99
CA ASP A 78 -20.41 -11.38 -16.50
C ASP A 78 -21.52 -12.16 -15.76
N SER A 79 -21.63 -11.98 -14.45
CA SER A 79 -22.68 -12.62 -13.64
C SER A 79 -24.08 -12.09 -13.98
N GLU A 80 -24.25 -10.78 -14.11
CA GLU A 80 -25.52 -10.16 -14.49
C GLU A 80 -25.98 -10.61 -15.87
N LYS A 81 -25.05 -10.73 -16.83
CA LYS A 81 -25.33 -11.26 -18.16
C LYS A 81 -25.80 -12.71 -18.09
N MET A 82 -25.13 -13.55 -17.31
CA MET A 82 -25.55 -14.95 -17.10
C MET A 82 -26.94 -15.05 -16.49
N PHE A 83 -27.23 -14.26 -15.45
CA PHE A 83 -28.56 -14.25 -14.82
C PHE A 83 -29.64 -13.77 -15.79
N THR A 84 -29.36 -12.73 -16.58
CA THR A 84 -30.28 -12.23 -17.60
C THR A 84 -30.64 -13.32 -18.62
N GLU A 85 -29.64 -14.06 -19.10
CA GLU A 85 -29.85 -15.16 -20.03
C GLU A 85 -30.67 -16.30 -19.39
N LEU A 86 -30.35 -16.67 -18.14
CA LEU A 86 -31.09 -17.70 -17.41
C LEU A 86 -32.56 -17.31 -17.20
N ILE A 87 -32.83 -16.07 -16.80
CA ILE A 87 -34.19 -15.55 -16.63
C ILE A 87 -34.95 -15.65 -17.96
N ARG A 88 -34.34 -15.25 -19.07
CA ARG A 88 -34.94 -15.33 -20.40
C ARG A 88 -35.32 -16.76 -20.77
N LEU A 89 -34.43 -17.73 -20.52
CA LEU A 89 -34.67 -19.15 -20.78
C LEU A 89 -35.80 -19.71 -19.91
N LEU A 90 -35.83 -19.35 -18.62
CA LEU A 90 -36.89 -19.77 -17.70
C LEU A 90 -38.25 -19.20 -18.11
N GLN A 91 -38.32 -17.92 -18.48
CA GLN A 91 -39.54 -17.28 -18.97
C GLN A 91 -40.06 -17.94 -20.24
N LYS A 92 -39.17 -18.26 -21.18
CA LYS A 92 -39.53 -19.00 -22.41
C LYS A 92 -40.12 -20.36 -22.06
N ARG A 93 -39.41 -21.16 -21.25
CA ARG A 93 -39.88 -22.50 -20.85
C ARG A 93 -41.20 -22.45 -20.08
N SER A 94 -41.39 -21.44 -19.21
CA SER A 94 -42.66 -21.23 -18.52
C SER A 94 -43.81 -20.95 -19.48
N SER A 95 -43.56 -20.19 -20.55
CA SER A 95 -44.56 -19.89 -21.58
C SER A 95 -44.90 -21.13 -22.41
N ASP A 96 -43.88 -21.90 -22.80
CA ASP A 96 -44.03 -23.16 -23.56
C ASP A 96 -44.88 -24.17 -22.77
N VAL A 97 -44.58 -24.37 -21.48
CA VAL A 97 -45.35 -25.27 -20.59
C VAL A 97 -46.79 -24.79 -20.44
N LYS A 98 -47.02 -23.48 -20.25
CA LYS A 98 -48.36 -22.91 -20.15
C LYS A 98 -49.17 -23.18 -21.41
N GLN A 99 -48.57 -22.99 -22.59
CA GLN A 99 -49.23 -23.26 -23.88
C GLN A 99 -49.57 -24.75 -24.00
N GLN A 100 -48.63 -25.65 -23.68
CA GLN A 100 -48.86 -27.09 -23.73
C GLN A 100 -50.05 -27.53 -22.85
N VAL A 101 -50.15 -27.00 -21.62
CA VAL A 101 -51.28 -27.30 -20.73
C VAL A 101 -52.61 -26.82 -21.32
N ARG A 102 -52.64 -25.64 -21.94
CA ARG A 102 -53.86 -25.11 -22.58
C ARG A 102 -54.29 -25.93 -23.79
N SER A 103 -53.35 -26.30 -24.65
CA SER A 103 -53.65 -27.17 -25.79
C SER A 103 -54.15 -28.55 -25.36
N GLN A 104 -53.59 -29.13 -24.29
CA GLN A 104 -54.11 -30.37 -23.73
C GLN A 104 -55.53 -30.19 -23.19
N GLN A 105 -55.79 -29.11 -22.45
CA GLN A 105 -57.11 -28.80 -21.92
C GLN A 105 -58.16 -28.70 -23.04
N GLU A 106 -57.86 -27.97 -24.12
CA GLU A 106 -58.78 -27.82 -25.28
C GLU A 106 -59.06 -29.15 -25.97
N THR A 107 -58.03 -29.99 -26.12
CA THR A 107 -58.15 -31.32 -26.75
C THR A 107 -59.06 -32.24 -25.93
N GLU A 108 -58.90 -32.27 -24.60
CA GLU A 108 -59.73 -33.11 -23.71
C GLU A 108 -61.16 -32.59 -23.56
N VAL A 109 -61.38 -31.27 -23.58
CA VAL A 109 -62.74 -30.68 -23.52
C VAL A 109 -63.54 -30.95 -24.80
N SER A 110 -62.85 -31.10 -25.94
CA SER A 110 -63.48 -31.34 -27.25
C SER A 110 -63.70 -32.83 -27.57
N ARG A 111 -63.33 -33.73 -26.66
CA ARG A 111 -63.37 -35.19 -26.81
C ARG A 111 -64.65 -35.79 -26.24
#